data_AF-A0A7S3SLU8-F1
#
_entry.id   AF-A0A7S3SLU8-F1
#
_cell.length_a   1.000
_cell.length_b   1.000
_cell.length_c   1.000
_cell.angle_alpha   90.00
_cell.angle_beta   90.00
_cell.angle_gamma   90.00
#
_symmetry.space_group_name_H-M   'P 1'
#
loop_
_entity.id
_entity.type
_entity.pdbx_description
1 polymer ?
#
loop_
_entity_poly.entity_id
_entity_poly.type
_entity_poly.pdbx_seq_one_letter_code
_entity_poly.pdbx_strand_id
1 'polypeptide(L)'
;RLRRRAMQSSDVTLIELESRKRALDEYKLRCQGLRTENLELRSEKVARESDALQIISFLRRESERKDELIESLKATITQQRDMFAQQREQEMGSTAAARQQAEGAMQKEIASLKAQLDAAQVELRGVLSFKEKKAAHEAALAAAEQARRDDADAHEEAVDAMERRFLEEKSRLQSEYKQQLAEVQKSSQEQAVERLDASTKKILFENRRLAAELKLQVRETDELQAAHQSLEAANRRLKQEVALNEQHIKECAKQGHRRNKENGELSSKVRSLERYVSSATREFDRERGALAATDRKKAAEAELDAAGLRQLVRLKTRELANVKRLAALVLQKRSEVEIFLLESIEQVRAEISLRHADGERRLTRGSSHGGSSQRLPSIGGTVASQASRVVFKSNGEEAVDLRDLSWEEREQVLRLLFSKINASPPPSESAFFPTQIDADA
;
A
#
# COMPACT_ATOMS: atom_id res chain seq x y z
N ARG A 1 -94.28 -28.93 99.99
CA ARG A 1 -93.45 -27.74 99.66
C ARG A 1 -91.95 -28.05 99.52
N LEU A 2 -91.37 -28.98 100.28
CA LEU A 2 -89.95 -29.40 100.13
C LEU A 2 -89.62 -30.13 98.81
N ARG A 3 -90.53 -30.95 98.25
CA ARG A 3 -90.31 -31.70 96.99
C ARG A 3 -90.25 -30.83 95.72
N ARG A 4 -91.01 -29.72 95.65
CA ARG A 4 -90.95 -28.77 94.51
C ARG A 4 -89.67 -27.93 94.50
N ARG A 5 -89.15 -27.54 95.68
CA ARG A 5 -87.85 -26.84 95.78
C ARG A 5 -86.68 -27.74 95.40
N ALA A 6 -86.72 -29.04 95.74
CA ALA A 6 -85.69 -30.00 95.34
C ALA A 6 -85.68 -30.27 93.83
N MET A 7 -86.86 -30.35 93.19
CA MET A 7 -86.98 -30.56 91.74
C MET A 7 -86.59 -29.29 90.96
N GLN A 8 -87.01 -28.11 91.41
CA GLN A 8 -86.55 -26.83 90.84
C GLN A 8 -85.04 -26.61 91.03
N SER A 9 -84.47 -27.02 92.16
CA SER A 9 -83.02 -26.99 92.37
C SER A 9 -82.29 -27.98 91.46
N SER A 10 -82.86 -29.16 91.21
CA SER A 10 -82.31 -30.17 90.30
C SER A 10 -82.35 -29.71 88.84
N ASP A 11 -83.45 -29.11 88.40
CA ASP A 11 -83.61 -28.62 87.02
C ASP A 11 -82.73 -27.40 86.74
N VAL A 12 -82.57 -26.49 87.70
CA VAL A 12 -81.61 -25.37 87.61
C VAL A 12 -80.17 -25.89 87.54
N THR A 13 -79.81 -26.89 88.35
CA THR A 13 -78.47 -27.51 88.24
C THR A 13 -78.25 -28.25 86.93
N LEU A 14 -79.31 -28.81 86.32
CA LEU A 14 -79.23 -29.47 85.01
C LEU A 14 -79.02 -28.45 83.88
N ILE A 15 -79.76 -27.34 83.89
CA ILE A 15 -79.60 -26.24 82.92
C ILE A 15 -78.23 -25.56 83.08
N GLU A 16 -77.75 -25.39 84.31
CA GLU A 16 -76.37 -24.93 84.57
C GLU A 16 -75.33 -25.93 84.08
N LEU A 17 -75.57 -27.23 84.23
CA LEU A 17 -74.69 -28.28 83.71
C LEU A 17 -74.69 -28.29 82.17
N GLU A 18 -75.85 -28.14 81.52
CA GLU A 18 -75.98 -28.09 80.06
C GLU A 18 -75.37 -26.83 79.46
N SER A 19 -75.57 -25.66 80.08
CA SER A 19 -74.92 -24.42 79.65
C SER A 19 -73.40 -24.48 79.85
N ARG A 20 -72.91 -25.07 80.95
CA ARG A 20 -71.48 -25.37 81.14
C ARG A 20 -70.95 -26.37 80.13
N LYS A 21 -71.73 -27.41 79.76
CA LYS A 21 -71.35 -28.36 78.71
C LYS A 21 -71.27 -27.69 77.33
N ARG A 22 -72.25 -26.85 76.96
CA ARG A 22 -72.22 -26.07 75.72
C ARG A 22 -71.03 -25.11 75.70
N ALA A 23 -70.79 -24.38 76.78
CA ALA A 23 -69.62 -23.51 76.90
C ALA A 23 -68.30 -24.29 76.84
N LEU A 24 -68.25 -25.49 77.43
CA LEU A 24 -67.10 -26.39 77.34
C LEU A 24 -66.90 -26.90 75.90
N ASP A 25 -67.97 -27.25 75.19
CA ASP A 25 -67.89 -27.75 73.81
C ASP A 25 -67.57 -26.62 72.81
N GLU A 26 -68.09 -25.41 73.02
CA GLU A 26 -67.67 -24.20 72.30
C GLU A 26 -66.20 -23.87 72.59
N TYR A 27 -65.76 -23.99 73.84
CA TYR A 27 -64.36 -23.81 74.22
C TYR A 27 -63.46 -24.87 73.57
N LYS A 28 -63.88 -26.14 73.54
CA LYS A 28 -63.17 -27.21 72.82
C LYS A 28 -63.09 -26.93 71.33
N LEU A 29 -64.19 -26.51 70.70
CA LEU A 29 -64.23 -26.16 69.29
C LEU A 29 -63.30 -24.99 68.97
N ARG A 30 -63.28 -23.95 69.84
CA ARG A 30 -62.34 -22.84 69.72
C ARG A 30 -60.90 -23.26 69.92
N CYS A 31 -60.61 -24.13 70.89
CA CYS A 31 -59.28 -24.69 71.08
C CYS A 31 -58.86 -25.58 69.90
N GLN A 32 -59.79 -26.32 69.29
CA GLN A 32 -59.53 -27.09 68.07
C GLN A 32 -59.25 -26.15 66.89
N GLY A 33 -60.05 -25.10 66.70
CA GLY A 33 -59.84 -24.05 65.69
C GLY A 33 -58.49 -23.37 65.82
N LEU A 34 -58.14 -22.91 67.03
CA LEU A 34 -56.82 -22.33 67.31
C LEU A 34 -55.68 -23.33 67.08
N ARG A 35 -55.88 -24.63 67.35
CA ARG A 35 -54.88 -25.66 67.04
C ARG A 35 -54.69 -25.84 65.54
N THR A 36 -55.78 -25.91 64.77
CA THR A 36 -55.73 -26.01 63.31
C THR A 36 -55.10 -24.79 62.67
N GLU A 37 -55.51 -23.59 63.10
CA GLU A 37 -54.91 -22.32 62.65
C GLU A 37 -53.42 -22.24 63.03
N ASN A 38 -53.03 -22.67 64.24
CA ASN A 38 -51.62 -22.70 64.62
C ASN A 38 -50.82 -23.70 63.78
N LEU A 39 -51.41 -24.83 63.37
CA LEU A 39 -50.79 -25.79 62.46
C LEU A 39 -50.66 -25.22 61.05
N GLU A 40 -51.67 -24.53 60.54
CA GLU A 40 -51.65 -23.85 59.24
C GLU A 40 -50.64 -22.70 59.22
N LEU A 41 -50.61 -21.84 60.24
CA LEU A 41 -49.60 -20.78 60.35
C LEU A 41 -48.18 -21.35 60.43
N ARG A 42 -47.99 -22.51 61.08
CA ARG A 42 -46.70 -23.21 61.10
C ARG A 42 -46.34 -23.78 59.73
N SER A 43 -47.28 -24.40 59.02
CA SER A 43 -47.00 -24.93 57.68
C SER A 43 -46.72 -23.81 56.69
N GLU A 44 -47.47 -22.71 56.72
CA GLU A 44 -47.21 -21.51 55.92
C GLU A 44 -45.86 -20.88 56.27
N LYS A 45 -45.49 -20.80 57.55
CA LYS A 45 -44.18 -20.30 57.97
C LYS A 45 -43.06 -21.16 57.37
N VAL A 46 -43.18 -22.49 57.48
CA VAL A 46 -42.20 -23.42 56.90
C VAL A 46 -42.14 -23.31 55.37
N ALA A 47 -43.29 -23.14 54.70
CA ALA A 47 -43.34 -22.93 53.25
C ALA A 47 -42.64 -21.62 52.85
N ARG A 48 -42.97 -20.49 53.52
CA ARG A 48 -42.31 -19.19 53.28
C ARG A 48 -40.81 -19.25 53.57
N GLU A 49 -40.39 -19.95 54.62
CA GLU A 49 -38.96 -20.18 54.92
C GLU A 49 -38.28 -21.02 53.83
N SER A 50 -38.95 -22.05 53.32
CA SER A 50 -38.45 -22.85 52.20
C SER A 50 -38.31 -22.02 50.92
N ASP A 51 -39.33 -21.25 50.55
CA ASP A 51 -39.31 -20.39 49.36
C ASP A 51 -38.23 -19.30 49.48
N ALA A 52 -38.09 -18.68 50.67
CA ALA A 52 -37.02 -17.72 50.93
C ALA A 52 -35.63 -18.35 50.79
N LEU A 53 -35.43 -19.56 51.32
CA LEU A 53 -34.17 -20.31 51.15
C LEU A 53 -33.90 -20.66 49.68
N GLN A 54 -34.93 -21.03 48.91
CA GLN A 54 -34.79 -21.30 47.48
C GLN A 54 -34.35 -20.05 46.72
N ILE A 55 -34.99 -18.89 46.96
CA ILE A 55 -34.61 -17.60 46.36
C ILE A 55 -33.18 -17.22 46.74
N ILE A 56 -32.81 -17.33 48.03
CA ILE A 56 -31.44 -17.05 48.49
C ILE A 56 -30.44 -17.99 47.80
N SER A 57 -30.76 -19.27 47.69
CA SER A 57 -29.88 -20.25 47.02
C SER A 57 -29.71 -19.93 45.53
N PHE A 58 -30.78 -19.49 44.87
CA PHE A 58 -30.75 -19.07 43.47
C PHE A 58 -29.88 -17.82 43.29
N LEU A 59 -30.10 -16.78 44.09
CA LEU A 59 -29.34 -15.53 44.03
C LEU A 59 -27.85 -15.76 44.36
N ARG A 60 -27.53 -16.64 45.31
CA ARG A 60 -26.13 -17.01 45.60
C ARG A 60 -25.47 -17.69 44.40
N ARG A 61 -26.12 -18.70 43.81
CA ARG A 61 -25.60 -19.37 42.59
C ARG A 61 -25.45 -18.39 41.43
N GLU A 62 -26.36 -17.43 41.28
CA GLU A 62 -26.25 -16.41 40.25
C GLU A 62 -25.11 -15.42 40.52
N SER A 63 -24.89 -15.04 41.78
CA SER A 63 -23.74 -14.24 42.20
C SER A 63 -22.43 -14.97 41.91
N GLU A 64 -22.31 -16.23 42.34
CA GLU A 64 -21.13 -17.07 42.10
C GLU A 64 -20.81 -17.17 40.60
N ARG A 65 -21.81 -17.42 39.75
CA ARG A 65 -21.62 -17.44 38.29
C ARG A 65 -21.16 -16.09 37.72
N LYS A 66 -21.68 -14.97 38.25
CA LYS A 66 -21.24 -13.63 37.82
C LYS A 66 -19.82 -13.35 38.28
N ASP A 67 -19.45 -13.77 39.48
CA ASP A 67 -18.10 -13.62 40.02
C ASP A 67 -17.09 -14.47 39.22
N GLU A 68 -17.41 -15.72 38.89
CA GLU A 68 -16.63 -16.57 37.98
C GLU A 68 -16.46 -15.93 36.58
N LEU A 69 -17.53 -15.32 36.04
CA LEU A 69 -17.46 -14.60 34.78
C LEU A 69 -16.57 -13.36 34.89
N ILE A 70 -16.66 -12.61 35.98
CA ILE A 70 -15.79 -11.45 36.22
C ILE A 70 -14.32 -11.88 36.32
N GLU A 71 -14.03 -12.99 37.01
CA GLU A 71 -12.66 -13.51 37.12
C GLU A 71 -12.11 -13.98 35.78
N SER A 72 -12.89 -14.72 34.99
CA SER A 72 -12.49 -15.16 33.65
C SER A 72 -12.27 -13.97 32.69
N LEU A 73 -13.13 -12.95 32.74
CA LEU A 73 -12.95 -11.72 31.96
C LEU A 73 -11.71 -10.94 32.42
N LYS A 74 -11.46 -10.83 33.72
CA LYS A 74 -10.24 -10.21 34.26
C LYS A 74 -8.99 -10.95 33.78
N ALA A 75 -8.98 -12.29 33.85
CA ALA A 75 -7.89 -13.12 33.37
C ALA A 75 -7.65 -12.95 31.86
N THR A 76 -8.72 -12.83 31.08
CA THR A 76 -8.63 -12.57 29.63
C THR A 76 -8.04 -11.19 29.36
N ILE A 77 -8.45 -10.17 30.12
CA ILE A 77 -7.89 -8.80 30.00
C ILE A 77 -6.41 -8.78 30.36
N THR A 78 -5.99 -9.44 31.45
CA THR A 78 -4.57 -9.52 31.83
C THR A 78 -3.76 -10.25 30.79
N GLN A 79 -4.25 -11.39 30.30
CA GLN A 79 -3.58 -12.15 29.24
C GLN A 79 -3.41 -11.31 27.97
N GLN A 80 -4.45 -10.58 27.55
CA GLN A 80 -4.34 -9.68 26.38
C GLN A 80 -3.33 -8.56 26.61
N ARG A 81 -3.31 -7.96 27.80
CA ARG A 81 -2.33 -6.92 28.15
C ARG A 81 -0.90 -7.44 28.10
N ASP A 82 -0.66 -8.64 28.62
CA ASP A 82 0.67 -9.27 28.61
C ASP A 82 1.11 -9.61 27.18
N MET A 83 0.20 -10.14 26.36
CA MET A 83 0.48 -10.39 24.94
C MET A 83 0.83 -9.09 24.19
N PHE A 84 0.09 -8.00 24.40
CA PHE A 84 0.40 -6.71 23.81
C PHE A 84 1.69 -6.07 24.37
N ALA A 85 2.04 -6.35 25.62
CA ALA A 85 3.31 -5.89 26.19
C ALA A 85 4.49 -6.64 25.55
N GLN A 86 4.40 -7.97 25.43
CA GLN A 86 5.41 -8.79 24.78
C GLN A 86 5.58 -8.45 23.30
N GLN A 87 4.48 -8.25 22.57
CA GLN A 87 4.54 -7.82 21.16
C GLN A 87 5.23 -6.47 21.02
N ARG A 88 4.89 -5.49 21.86
CA ARG A 88 5.55 -4.18 21.86
C ARG A 88 7.03 -4.29 22.21
N GLU A 89 7.40 -5.14 23.16
CA GLU A 89 8.81 -5.35 23.51
C GLU A 89 9.59 -6.01 22.37
N GLN A 90 9.01 -6.98 21.67
CA GLN A 90 9.61 -7.60 20.48
C GLN A 90 9.73 -6.64 19.30
N GLU A 91 8.70 -5.83 19.03
CA GLU A 91 8.75 -4.78 18.01
C GLU A 91 9.79 -3.71 18.34
N MET A 92 9.86 -3.27 19.60
CA MET A 92 10.89 -2.33 20.06
C MET A 92 12.29 -2.94 19.98
N GLY A 93 12.46 -4.21 20.35
CA GLY A 93 13.74 -4.92 20.25
C GLY A 93 14.21 -5.10 18.81
N SER A 94 13.31 -5.51 17.91
CA SER A 94 13.62 -5.69 16.49
C SER A 94 13.91 -4.37 15.78
N THR A 95 13.13 -3.32 16.06
CA THR A 95 13.39 -1.98 15.51
C THR A 95 14.68 -1.37 16.06
N ALA A 96 15.00 -1.56 17.35
CA ALA A 96 16.27 -1.14 17.92
C ALA A 96 17.47 -1.88 17.31
N ALA A 97 17.37 -3.20 17.12
CA ALA A 97 18.41 -4.00 16.48
C ALA A 97 18.61 -3.59 15.00
N ALA A 98 17.54 -3.40 14.25
CA ALA A 98 17.59 -2.95 12.87
C ALA A 98 18.21 -1.54 12.75
N ARG A 99 17.86 -0.64 13.68
CA ARG A 99 18.44 0.70 13.77
C ARG A 99 19.93 0.65 14.08
N GLN A 100 20.35 -0.15 15.05
CA GLN A 100 21.76 -0.31 15.41
C GLN A 100 22.58 -0.91 14.26
N GLN A 101 22.01 -1.88 13.52
CA GLN A 101 22.64 -2.44 12.34
C GLN A 101 22.78 -1.40 11.21
N ALA A 102 21.74 -0.61 10.96
CA ALA A 102 21.77 0.47 9.97
C ALA A 102 22.79 1.56 10.34
N GLU A 103 22.81 1.99 11.61
CA GLU A 103 23.80 2.95 12.13
C GLU A 103 25.23 2.40 11.99
N GLY A 104 25.46 1.12 12.31
CA GLY A 104 26.76 0.46 12.13
C GLY A 104 27.19 0.34 10.67
N ALA A 105 26.26 0.07 9.74
CA ALA A 105 26.54 0.04 8.31
C ALA A 105 26.92 1.43 7.78
N MET A 106 26.15 2.46 8.14
CA MET A 106 26.43 3.85 7.79
C MET A 106 27.78 4.32 8.35
N GLN A 107 28.12 3.96 9.60
CA GLN A 107 29.41 4.29 10.18
C GLN A 107 30.58 3.64 9.43
N LYS A 108 30.44 2.38 8.99
CA LYS A 108 31.45 1.69 8.16
C LYS A 108 31.62 2.37 6.81
N GLU A 109 30.53 2.76 6.17
CA GLU A 109 30.56 3.47 4.89
C GLU A 109 31.22 4.85 5.02
N ILE A 110 30.85 5.61 6.06
CA ILE A 110 31.49 6.89 6.38
C ILE A 110 33.00 6.69 6.63
N ALA A 111 33.39 5.66 7.37
CA ALA A 111 34.81 5.37 7.62
C ALA A 111 35.55 5.01 6.32
N SER A 112 34.94 4.22 5.44
CA SER A 112 35.51 3.87 4.14
C SER A 112 35.68 5.09 3.24
N LEU A 113 34.66 5.94 3.13
CA LEU A 113 34.72 7.18 2.34
C LEU A 113 35.75 8.16 2.88
N LYS A 114 35.89 8.28 4.21
CA LYS A 114 36.96 9.08 4.83
C LYS A 114 38.34 8.55 4.46
N ALA A 115 38.55 7.24 4.54
CA ALA A 115 39.83 6.63 4.15
C ALA A 115 40.16 6.85 2.66
N GLN A 116 39.17 6.76 1.77
CA GLN A 116 39.34 7.07 0.35
C GLN A 116 39.66 8.55 0.11
N LEU A 117 38.99 9.45 0.83
CA LEU A 117 39.26 10.88 0.75
C LEU A 117 40.70 11.20 1.21
N ASP A 118 41.14 10.61 2.32
CA ASP A 118 42.50 10.80 2.83
C ASP A 118 43.55 10.26 1.86
N ALA A 119 43.32 9.09 1.26
CA ALA A 119 44.18 8.53 0.23
C ALA A 119 44.29 9.45 -1.00
N ALA A 120 43.15 9.93 -1.51
CA ALA A 120 43.12 10.87 -2.63
C ALA A 120 43.81 12.21 -2.31
N GLN A 121 43.69 12.70 -1.07
CA GLN A 121 44.41 13.90 -0.62
C GLN A 121 45.93 13.68 -0.59
N VAL A 122 46.40 12.52 -0.15
CA VAL A 122 47.84 12.16 -0.16
C VAL A 122 48.35 12.08 -1.60
N GLU A 123 47.63 11.43 -2.50
CA GLU A 123 47.99 11.36 -3.92
C GLU A 123 48.04 12.74 -4.56
N LEU A 124 47.05 13.60 -4.28
CA LEU A 124 47.02 14.97 -4.79
C LEU A 124 48.24 15.78 -4.32
N ARG A 125 48.59 15.70 -3.02
CA ARG A 125 49.82 16.33 -2.50
C ARG A 125 51.07 15.77 -3.18
N GLY A 126 51.11 14.47 -3.42
CA GLY A 126 52.17 13.81 -4.17
C GLY A 126 52.33 14.40 -5.57
N VAL A 127 51.23 14.49 -6.33
CA VAL A 127 51.21 15.03 -7.70
C VAL A 127 51.60 16.51 -7.72
N LEU A 128 51.14 17.32 -6.77
CA LEU A 128 51.54 18.72 -6.66
C LEU A 128 53.04 18.86 -6.43
N SER A 129 53.59 18.11 -5.47
CA SER A 129 55.04 18.11 -5.21
C SER A 129 55.86 17.62 -6.40
N PHE A 130 55.34 16.66 -7.16
CA PHE A 130 55.97 16.19 -8.40
C PHE A 130 55.94 17.26 -9.48
N LYS A 131 54.83 17.97 -9.65
CA LYS A 131 54.73 19.08 -10.61
C LYS A 131 55.70 20.21 -10.28
N GLU A 132 55.82 20.59 -9.01
CA GLU A 132 56.78 21.60 -8.55
C GLU A 132 58.23 21.17 -8.84
N LYS A 133 58.60 19.93 -8.46
CA LYS A 133 59.93 19.38 -8.74
C LYS A 133 60.20 19.29 -10.24
N LYS A 134 59.22 18.85 -11.02
CA LYS A 134 59.32 18.76 -12.48
C LYS A 134 59.57 20.13 -13.10
N ALA A 135 58.81 21.16 -12.70
CA ALA A 135 59.02 22.52 -13.17
C ALA A 135 60.41 23.06 -12.80
N ALA A 136 60.89 22.77 -11.59
CA ALA A 136 62.24 23.14 -11.16
C ALA A 136 63.33 22.44 -12.00
N HIS A 137 63.16 21.14 -12.28
CA HIS A 137 64.09 20.39 -13.14
C HIS A 137 64.07 20.84 -14.60
N GLU A 138 62.89 21.12 -15.16
CA GLU A 138 62.76 21.66 -16.52
C GLU A 138 63.41 23.03 -16.64
N ALA A 139 63.26 23.91 -15.64
CA ALA A 139 63.93 25.20 -15.59
C ALA A 139 65.47 25.05 -15.48
N ALA A 140 65.95 24.13 -14.65
CA ALA A 140 67.38 23.85 -14.52
C ALA A 140 67.98 23.27 -15.81
N LEU A 141 67.25 22.40 -16.50
CA LEU A 141 67.67 21.85 -17.79
C LEU A 141 67.74 22.93 -18.86
N ALA A 142 66.73 23.80 -18.95
CA ALA A 142 66.73 24.91 -19.90
C ALA A 142 67.90 25.89 -19.65
N ALA A 143 68.20 26.19 -18.38
CA ALA A 143 69.34 27.01 -18.01
C ALA A 143 70.68 26.34 -18.38
N ALA A 144 70.83 25.04 -18.13
CA ALA A 144 72.03 24.30 -18.49
C ALA A 144 72.22 24.18 -20.01
N GLU A 145 71.14 23.98 -20.76
CA GLU A 145 71.19 23.99 -22.23
C GLU A 145 71.59 25.36 -22.77
N GLN A 146 71.07 26.44 -22.19
CA GLN A 146 71.44 27.80 -22.60
C GLN A 146 72.93 28.07 -22.31
N ALA A 147 73.40 27.75 -21.10
CA ALA A 147 74.82 27.88 -20.78
C ALA A 147 75.72 27.08 -21.72
N ARG A 148 75.30 25.85 -22.10
CA ARG A 148 76.05 25.03 -23.06
C ARG A 148 76.04 25.61 -24.48
N ARG A 149 74.98 26.33 -24.89
CA ARG A 149 74.95 27.06 -26.17
C ARG A 149 75.89 28.25 -26.12
N ASP A 150 75.78 29.07 -25.07
CA ASP A 150 76.64 30.24 -24.88
C ASP A 150 78.13 29.86 -24.84
N ASP A 151 78.49 28.75 -24.16
CA ASP A 151 79.85 28.21 -24.13
C ASP A 151 80.32 27.70 -25.50
N ALA A 152 79.42 27.08 -26.28
CA ALA A 152 79.74 26.59 -27.62
C ALA A 152 79.98 27.75 -28.59
N ASP A 153 79.13 28.78 -28.53
CA ASP A 153 79.27 30.00 -29.34
C ASP A 153 80.58 30.73 -28.96
N ALA A 154 80.88 30.86 -27.65
CA ALA A 154 82.13 31.45 -27.18
C ALA A 154 83.36 30.65 -27.63
N HIS A 155 83.28 29.31 -27.63
CA HIS A 155 84.36 28.46 -28.14
C HIS A 155 84.51 28.60 -29.66
N GLU A 156 83.42 28.64 -30.42
CA GLU A 156 83.43 28.86 -31.87
C GLU A 156 84.08 30.20 -32.20
N GLU A 157 83.68 31.29 -31.54
CA GLU A 157 84.31 32.61 -31.69
C GLU A 157 85.81 32.60 -31.37
N ALA A 158 86.22 31.86 -30.33
CA ALA A 158 87.62 31.73 -29.95
C ALA A 158 88.44 30.96 -31.01
N VAL A 159 87.86 29.89 -31.58
CA VAL A 159 88.48 29.13 -32.68
C VAL A 159 88.59 30.00 -33.92
N ASP A 160 87.53 30.69 -34.32
CA ASP A 160 87.50 31.64 -35.43
C ASP A 160 88.59 32.71 -35.30
N ALA A 161 88.73 33.31 -34.11
CA ALA A 161 89.76 34.29 -33.84
C ALA A 161 91.17 33.70 -33.94
N MET A 162 91.36 32.46 -33.49
CA MET A 162 92.62 31.74 -33.59
C MET A 162 92.96 31.40 -35.05
N GLU A 163 91.99 30.91 -35.82
CA GLU A 163 92.15 30.60 -37.25
C GLU A 163 92.50 31.83 -38.07
N ARG A 164 91.85 32.97 -37.81
CA ARG A 164 92.19 34.25 -38.47
C ARG A 164 93.64 34.63 -38.20
N ARG A 165 94.10 34.55 -36.95
CA ARG A 165 95.50 34.81 -36.58
C ARG A 165 96.47 33.86 -37.29
N PHE A 166 96.16 32.56 -37.33
CA PHE A 166 96.97 31.57 -38.04
C PHE A 166 97.01 31.81 -39.55
N LEU A 167 95.90 32.18 -40.17
CA LEU A 167 95.83 32.49 -41.60
C LEU A 167 96.63 33.74 -41.94
N GLU A 168 96.53 34.78 -41.11
CA GLU A 168 97.32 36.01 -41.26
C GLU A 168 98.83 35.71 -41.18
N GLU A 169 99.26 34.96 -40.16
CA GLU A 169 100.66 34.59 -39.97
C GLU A 169 101.16 33.66 -41.10
N LYS A 170 100.36 32.67 -41.49
CA LYS A 170 100.65 31.80 -42.63
C LYS A 170 100.76 32.57 -43.94
N SER A 171 99.85 33.53 -44.19
CA SER A 171 99.88 34.38 -45.38
C SER A 171 101.14 35.24 -45.42
N ARG A 172 101.50 35.85 -44.28
CA ARG A 172 102.74 36.61 -44.13
C ARG A 172 103.98 35.75 -44.42
N LEU A 173 104.11 34.60 -43.76
CA LEU A 173 105.22 33.66 -43.98
C LEU A 173 105.26 33.17 -45.43
N GLN A 174 104.12 32.84 -46.02
CA GLN A 174 104.05 32.45 -47.44
C GLN A 174 104.47 33.58 -48.37
N SER A 175 104.13 34.84 -48.07
CA SER A 175 104.58 35.98 -48.85
C SER A 175 106.10 36.14 -48.76
N GLU A 176 106.67 36.05 -47.56
CA GLU A 176 108.12 36.09 -47.33
C GLU A 176 108.84 34.96 -48.10
N TYR A 177 108.35 33.72 -48.00
CA TYR A 177 108.91 32.58 -48.74
C TYR A 177 108.72 32.70 -50.26
N LYS A 178 107.55 33.15 -50.73
CA LYS A 178 107.32 33.37 -52.17
C LYS A 178 108.24 34.46 -52.71
N GLN A 179 108.50 35.51 -51.95
CA GLN A 179 109.40 36.58 -52.34
C GLN A 179 110.85 36.06 -52.45
N GLN A 180 111.32 35.32 -51.45
CA GLN A 180 112.64 34.66 -51.49
C GLN A 180 112.73 33.65 -52.65
N LEU A 181 111.71 32.82 -52.84
CA LEU A 181 111.67 31.84 -53.92
C LEU A 181 111.61 32.52 -55.29
N ALA A 182 110.85 33.61 -55.43
CA ALA A 182 110.77 34.37 -56.67
C ALA A 182 112.10 35.06 -56.99
N GLU A 183 112.83 35.58 -56.00
CA GLU A 183 114.17 36.12 -56.18
C GLU A 183 115.16 35.04 -56.65
N VAL A 184 115.12 33.85 -56.04
CA VAL A 184 115.95 32.70 -56.44
C VAL A 184 115.54 32.13 -57.80
N GLN A 185 114.24 32.01 -58.08
CA GLN A 185 113.73 31.51 -59.36
C GLN A 185 113.96 32.51 -60.48
N LYS A 186 113.78 33.81 -60.25
CA LYS A 186 114.03 34.84 -61.26
C LYS A 186 115.51 34.87 -61.62
N SER A 187 116.40 34.89 -60.63
CA SER A 187 117.85 34.81 -60.88
C SER A 187 118.27 33.49 -61.55
N SER A 188 117.64 32.36 -61.22
CA SER A 188 117.91 31.06 -61.85
C SER A 188 117.29 30.90 -63.25
N GLN A 189 116.06 31.36 -63.47
CA GLN A 189 115.36 31.31 -64.76
C GLN A 189 115.92 32.33 -65.74
N GLU A 190 116.33 33.52 -65.30
CA GLU A 190 117.07 34.47 -66.14
C GLU A 190 118.37 33.82 -66.65
N GLN A 191 119.12 33.15 -65.76
CA GLN A 191 120.32 32.39 -66.13
C GLN A 191 120.05 31.15 -67.01
N ALA A 192 118.88 30.52 -66.89
CA ALA A 192 118.52 29.34 -67.67
C ALA A 192 117.91 29.69 -69.04
N VAL A 193 117.09 30.74 -69.13
CA VAL A 193 116.44 31.21 -70.36
C VAL A 193 117.44 31.84 -71.32
N GLU A 194 118.49 32.51 -70.80
CA GLU A 194 119.64 32.96 -71.60
C GLU A 194 120.42 31.79 -72.23
N ARG A 195 120.31 30.57 -71.69
CA ARG A 195 121.02 29.37 -72.16
C ARG A 195 120.16 28.41 -72.99
N LEU A 196 118.89 28.74 -73.27
CA LEU A 196 117.96 27.82 -73.93
C LEU A 196 117.73 28.15 -75.41
N ASP A 197 117.99 27.14 -76.26
CA ASP A 197 117.79 27.16 -77.70
C ASP A 197 116.31 27.20 -78.12
N ALA A 198 116.04 27.67 -79.34
CA ALA A 198 114.69 27.88 -79.89
C ALA A 198 113.83 26.59 -79.95
N SER A 199 114.44 25.42 -80.14
CA SER A 199 113.75 24.11 -80.13
C SER A 199 113.16 23.79 -78.75
N THR A 200 113.94 24.02 -77.70
CA THR A 200 113.52 23.81 -76.32
C THR A 200 112.39 24.75 -75.93
N LYS A 201 112.43 26.00 -76.42
CA LYS A 201 111.32 26.97 -76.25
C LYS A 201 110.03 26.50 -76.93
N LYS A 202 110.09 25.84 -78.09
CA LYS A 202 108.92 25.27 -78.76
C LYS A 202 108.34 24.06 -78.01
N ILE A 203 109.19 23.15 -77.52
CA ILE A 203 108.77 22.01 -76.68
C ILE A 203 108.08 22.50 -75.39
N LEU A 204 108.58 23.57 -74.78
CA LEU A 204 107.95 24.19 -73.60
C LEU A 204 106.55 24.75 -73.91
N PHE A 205 106.36 25.35 -75.09
CA PHE A 205 105.05 25.84 -75.51
C PHE A 205 104.05 24.69 -75.73
N GLU A 206 104.48 23.61 -76.39
CA GLU A 206 103.64 22.42 -76.59
C GLU A 206 103.31 21.74 -75.26
N ASN A 207 104.28 21.60 -74.34
CA ASN A 207 104.02 21.12 -72.98
C ASN A 207 103.04 22.01 -72.22
N ARG A 208 103.11 23.34 -72.40
CA ARG A 208 102.18 24.28 -71.78
C ARG A 208 100.76 24.12 -72.33
N ARG A 209 100.62 23.86 -73.64
CA ARG A 209 99.33 23.57 -74.28
C ARG A 209 98.75 22.24 -73.76
N LEU A 210 99.54 21.18 -73.76
CA LEU A 210 99.14 19.86 -73.25
C LEU A 210 98.78 19.91 -71.75
N ALA A 211 99.51 20.69 -70.94
CA ALA A 211 99.19 20.89 -69.53
C ALA A 211 97.88 21.65 -69.33
N ALA A 212 97.51 22.57 -70.23
CA ALA A 212 96.24 23.27 -70.18
C ALA A 212 95.07 22.33 -70.54
N GLU A 213 95.26 21.48 -71.55
CA GLU A 213 94.28 20.47 -71.97
C GLU A 213 94.07 19.40 -70.89
N LEU A 214 95.15 18.91 -70.26
CA LEU A 214 95.07 17.99 -69.13
C LEU A 214 94.31 18.59 -67.94
N LYS A 215 94.51 19.89 -67.65
CA LYS A 215 93.76 20.57 -66.57
C LYS A 215 92.27 20.65 -66.86
N LEU A 216 91.87 20.85 -68.11
CA LEU A 216 90.46 20.83 -68.49
C LEU A 216 89.88 19.43 -68.30
N GLN A 217 90.56 18.39 -68.78
CA GLN A 217 90.11 17.01 -68.61
C GLN A 217 90.00 16.60 -67.15
N VAL A 218 90.95 16.99 -66.29
CA VAL A 218 90.89 16.72 -64.84
C VAL A 218 89.67 17.39 -64.21
N ARG A 219 89.36 18.64 -64.58
CA ARG A 219 88.16 19.33 -64.08
C ARG A 219 86.88 18.64 -64.52
N GLU A 220 86.78 18.24 -65.78
CA GLU A 220 85.63 17.50 -66.28
C GLU A 220 85.47 16.15 -65.56
N THR A 221 86.57 15.44 -65.27
CA THR A 221 86.52 14.21 -64.48
C THR A 221 86.10 14.45 -63.03
N ASP A 222 86.56 15.53 -62.40
CA ASP A 222 86.18 15.89 -61.03
C ASP A 222 84.69 16.24 -60.95
N GLU A 223 84.17 17.01 -61.92
CA GLU A 223 82.75 17.37 -62.01
C GLU A 223 81.87 16.13 -62.23
N LEU A 224 82.25 15.23 -63.14
CA LEU A 224 81.55 13.97 -63.36
C LEU A 224 81.60 13.07 -62.12
N GLN A 225 82.73 13.03 -61.42
CA GLN A 225 82.89 12.22 -60.20
C GLN A 225 82.05 12.79 -59.05
N ALA A 226 81.97 14.12 -58.90
CA ALA A 226 81.10 14.76 -57.94
C ALA A 226 79.61 14.50 -58.24
N ALA A 227 79.20 14.59 -59.51
CA ALA A 227 77.85 14.27 -59.94
C ALA A 227 77.51 12.78 -59.68
N HIS A 228 78.44 11.87 -59.98
CA HIS A 228 78.29 10.44 -59.69
C HIS A 228 78.10 10.19 -58.20
N GLN A 229 78.94 10.77 -57.33
CA GLN A 229 78.81 10.63 -55.88
C GLN A 229 77.49 11.18 -55.35
N SER A 230 77.01 12.32 -55.88
CA SER A 230 75.72 12.90 -55.53
C SER A 230 74.55 11.98 -55.92
N LEU A 231 74.57 11.45 -57.14
CA LEU A 231 73.57 10.50 -57.62
C LEU A 231 73.60 9.18 -56.83
N GLU A 232 74.77 8.68 -56.47
CA GLU A 232 74.91 7.49 -55.61
C GLU A 232 74.32 7.73 -54.22
N ALA A 233 74.59 8.89 -53.61
CA ALA A 233 74.02 9.26 -52.31
C ALA A 233 72.49 9.36 -52.37
N ALA A 234 71.94 9.99 -53.41
CA ALA A 234 70.50 10.07 -53.64
C ALA A 234 69.88 8.68 -53.86
N ASN A 235 70.52 7.81 -54.63
CA ASN A 235 70.06 6.44 -54.88
C ASN A 235 70.04 5.61 -53.59
N ARG A 236 71.08 5.74 -52.74
CA ARG A 236 71.13 5.11 -51.41
C ARG A 236 69.99 5.60 -50.52
N ARG A 237 69.74 6.92 -50.48
CA ARG A 237 68.65 7.51 -49.71
C ARG A 237 67.28 7.01 -50.18
N LEU A 238 67.01 7.04 -51.48
CA LEU A 238 65.76 6.54 -52.05
C LEU A 238 65.53 5.05 -51.73
N LYS A 239 66.58 4.23 -51.79
CA LYS A 239 66.50 2.81 -51.37
C LYS A 239 66.10 2.66 -49.90
N GLN A 240 66.64 3.49 -49.02
CA GLN A 240 66.25 3.49 -47.61
C GLN A 240 64.79 3.93 -47.42
N GLU A 241 64.36 4.98 -48.12
CA GLU A 241 62.97 5.47 -48.07
C GLU A 241 61.97 4.43 -48.58
N VAL A 242 62.28 3.72 -49.68
CA VAL A 242 61.46 2.62 -50.19
C VAL A 242 61.37 1.48 -49.17
N ALA A 243 62.48 1.08 -48.56
CA ALA A 243 62.48 0.03 -47.55
C ALA A 243 61.65 0.40 -46.31
N LEU A 244 61.75 1.65 -45.85
CA LEU A 244 60.93 2.17 -44.74
C LEU A 244 59.43 2.20 -45.11
N ASN A 245 59.10 2.66 -46.32
CA ASN A 245 57.73 2.68 -46.81
C ASN A 245 57.14 1.26 -46.91
N GLU A 246 57.91 0.29 -47.39
CA GLU A 246 57.47 -1.11 -47.41
C GLU A 246 57.20 -1.67 -46.01
N GLN A 247 58.03 -1.33 -45.02
CA GLN A 247 57.81 -1.70 -43.62
C GLN A 247 56.53 -1.06 -43.07
N HIS A 248 56.34 0.23 -43.33
CA HIS A 248 55.14 0.95 -42.91
C HIS A 248 53.87 0.36 -43.54
N ILE A 249 53.88 0.05 -44.84
CA ILE A 249 52.75 -0.60 -45.52
C ILE A 249 52.44 -1.97 -44.88
N LYS A 250 53.46 -2.78 -44.57
CA LYS A 250 53.29 -4.06 -43.89
C LYS A 250 52.68 -3.89 -42.49
N GLU A 251 53.09 -2.89 -41.74
CA GLU A 251 52.51 -2.59 -40.42
C GLU A 251 51.07 -2.11 -40.52
N CYS A 252 50.75 -1.19 -41.43
CA CYS A 252 49.39 -0.75 -41.69
C CYS A 252 48.49 -1.93 -42.08
N ALA A 253 48.95 -2.84 -42.93
CA ALA A 253 48.20 -4.04 -43.30
C ALA A 253 47.96 -4.95 -42.08
N LYS A 254 48.96 -5.16 -41.22
CA LYS A 254 48.81 -5.94 -39.97
C LYS A 254 47.81 -5.28 -39.01
N GLN A 255 47.89 -3.97 -38.81
CA GLN A 255 46.95 -3.22 -37.97
C GLN A 255 45.53 -3.27 -38.53
N GLY A 256 45.37 -3.09 -39.84
CA GLY A 256 44.09 -3.23 -40.54
C GLY A 256 43.48 -4.61 -40.34
N HIS A 257 44.28 -5.68 -40.45
CA HIS A 257 43.82 -7.05 -40.22
C HIS A 257 43.36 -7.29 -38.77
N ARG A 258 44.08 -6.75 -37.77
CA ARG A 258 43.66 -6.83 -36.35
C ARG A 258 42.34 -6.11 -36.11
N ARG A 259 42.24 -4.84 -36.55
CA ARG A 259 41.00 -4.06 -36.43
C ARG A 259 39.82 -4.72 -37.14
N ASN A 260 40.04 -5.34 -38.30
CA ASN A 260 38.98 -6.03 -39.04
C ASN A 260 38.50 -7.30 -38.31
N LYS A 261 39.42 -8.04 -37.66
CA LYS A 261 39.06 -9.16 -36.78
C LYS A 261 38.24 -8.70 -35.58
N GLU A 262 38.72 -7.69 -34.86
CA GLU A 262 38.02 -7.09 -33.71
C GLU A 262 36.62 -6.58 -34.13
N ASN A 263 36.51 -5.92 -35.28
CA ASN A 263 35.23 -5.46 -35.81
C ASN A 263 34.30 -6.64 -36.17
N GLY A 264 34.85 -7.73 -36.71
CA GLY A 264 34.11 -8.96 -36.97
C GLY A 264 33.55 -9.60 -35.70
N GLU A 265 34.36 -9.67 -34.64
CA GLU A 265 33.96 -10.18 -33.32
C GLU A 265 32.90 -9.30 -32.66
N LEU A 266 33.11 -7.99 -32.65
CA LEU A 266 32.14 -7.02 -32.14
C LEU A 266 30.82 -7.08 -32.92
N SER A 267 30.88 -7.14 -34.25
CA SER A 267 29.69 -7.29 -35.11
C SER A 267 28.96 -8.61 -34.86
N SER A 268 29.68 -9.70 -34.57
CA SER A 268 29.06 -10.97 -34.16
C SER A 268 28.37 -10.86 -32.79
N LYS A 269 29.00 -10.15 -31.84
CA LYS A 269 28.45 -9.92 -30.52
C LYS A 269 27.20 -9.05 -30.57
N VAL A 270 27.23 -7.95 -31.33
CA VAL A 270 26.09 -7.06 -31.58
C VAL A 270 24.91 -7.87 -32.14
N ARG A 271 25.12 -8.62 -33.23
CA ARG A 271 24.06 -9.48 -33.80
C ARG A 271 23.50 -10.51 -32.83
N SER A 272 24.33 -11.04 -31.92
CA SER A 272 23.87 -11.99 -30.90
C SER A 272 23.04 -11.31 -29.82
N LEU A 273 23.44 -10.11 -29.39
CA LEU A 273 22.66 -9.30 -28.45
C LEU A 273 21.35 -8.82 -29.07
N GLU A 274 21.35 -8.38 -30.33
CA GLU A 274 20.14 -8.00 -31.06
C GLU A 274 19.14 -9.16 -31.16
N ARG A 275 19.63 -10.38 -31.45
CA ARG A 275 18.80 -11.60 -31.46
C ARG A 275 18.23 -11.89 -30.08
N TYR A 276 19.04 -11.78 -29.02
CA TYR A 276 18.58 -11.98 -27.65
C TYR A 276 17.49 -10.98 -27.26
N VAL A 277 17.72 -9.69 -27.49
CA VAL A 277 16.74 -8.63 -27.22
C VAL A 277 15.47 -8.85 -28.03
N SER A 278 15.58 -9.18 -29.32
CA SER A 278 14.42 -9.47 -30.15
C SER A 278 13.62 -10.67 -29.66
N SER A 279 14.27 -11.72 -29.14
CA SER A 279 13.59 -12.87 -28.53
C SER A 279 12.86 -12.45 -27.25
N ALA A 280 13.56 -11.76 -26.35
CA ALA A 280 13.01 -11.30 -25.09
C ALA A 280 11.79 -10.37 -25.32
N THR A 281 11.87 -9.41 -26.25
CA THR A 281 10.73 -8.54 -26.58
C THR A 281 9.54 -9.33 -27.12
N ARG A 282 9.77 -10.34 -27.97
CA ARG A 282 8.69 -11.22 -28.46
C ARG A 282 8.06 -12.06 -27.35
N GLU A 283 8.85 -12.52 -26.40
CA GLU A 283 8.37 -13.25 -25.22
C GLU A 283 7.52 -12.34 -24.33
N PHE A 284 8.00 -11.13 -24.02
CA PHE A 284 7.23 -10.13 -23.28
C PHE A 284 5.91 -9.77 -23.96
N ASP A 285 5.89 -9.59 -25.28
CA ASP A 285 4.65 -9.30 -26.00
C ASP A 285 3.66 -10.48 -25.96
N ARG A 286 4.16 -11.72 -26.02
CA ARG A 286 3.33 -12.92 -25.87
C ARG A 286 2.74 -13.01 -24.47
N GLU A 287 3.55 -12.83 -23.43
CA GLU A 287 3.10 -12.85 -22.03
C GLU A 287 2.09 -11.74 -21.76
N ARG A 288 2.36 -10.52 -22.22
CA ARG A 288 1.43 -9.39 -22.12
C ARG A 288 0.13 -9.68 -22.85
N GLY A 289 0.19 -10.28 -24.04
CA GLY A 289 -0.99 -10.70 -24.79
C GLY A 289 -1.80 -11.78 -24.06
N ALA A 290 -1.13 -12.77 -23.47
CA ALA A 290 -1.76 -13.83 -22.68
C ALA A 290 -2.44 -13.26 -21.42
N LEU A 291 -1.76 -12.40 -20.68
CA LEU A 291 -2.31 -11.73 -19.50
C LEU A 291 -3.53 -10.87 -19.84
N ALA A 292 -3.42 -10.06 -20.90
CA ALA A 292 -4.54 -9.26 -21.38
C ALA A 292 -5.74 -10.13 -21.82
N ALA A 293 -5.49 -11.30 -22.42
CA ALA A 293 -6.56 -12.23 -22.76
C ALA A 293 -7.21 -12.86 -21.52
N THR A 294 -6.43 -13.22 -20.49
CA THR A 294 -6.98 -13.74 -19.23
C THR A 294 -7.77 -12.68 -18.47
N ASP A 295 -7.30 -11.44 -18.45
CA ASP A 295 -7.98 -10.34 -17.76
C ASP A 295 -9.29 -9.99 -18.46
N ARG A 296 -9.31 -9.98 -19.80
CA ARG A 296 -10.56 -9.82 -20.57
C ARG A 296 -11.57 -10.92 -20.26
N LYS A 297 -11.13 -12.18 -20.15
CA LYS A 297 -12.03 -13.29 -19.77
C LYS A 297 -12.61 -13.10 -18.38
N LYS A 298 -11.77 -12.81 -17.38
CA LYS A 298 -12.20 -12.56 -16.01
C LYS A 298 -13.15 -11.37 -15.91
N ALA A 299 -12.88 -10.29 -16.66
CA ALA A 299 -13.76 -9.14 -16.72
C ALA A 299 -15.13 -9.50 -17.31
N ALA A 300 -15.16 -10.27 -18.41
CA ALA A 300 -16.41 -10.73 -19.01
C ALA A 300 -17.20 -11.66 -18.08
N GLU A 301 -16.53 -12.60 -17.40
CA GLU A 301 -17.15 -13.48 -16.38
C GLU A 301 -17.75 -12.65 -15.23
N ALA A 302 -16.99 -11.69 -14.69
CA ALA A 302 -17.47 -10.82 -13.62
C ALA A 302 -18.65 -9.93 -14.05
N GLU A 303 -18.67 -9.48 -15.31
CA GLU A 303 -19.80 -8.73 -15.87
C GLU A 303 -21.07 -9.58 -15.97
N LEU A 304 -20.95 -10.84 -16.41
CA LEU A 304 -22.06 -11.80 -16.45
C LEU A 304 -22.59 -12.10 -15.05
N ASP A 305 -21.71 -12.36 -14.08
CA ASP A 305 -22.08 -12.59 -12.69
C ASP A 305 -22.79 -11.36 -12.09
N ALA A 306 -22.26 -10.16 -12.34
CA ALA A 306 -22.87 -8.93 -11.88
C ALA A 306 -24.27 -8.72 -12.50
N ALA A 307 -24.45 -9.04 -13.78
CA ALA A 307 -25.75 -8.99 -14.44
C ALA A 307 -26.73 -10.01 -13.84
N GLY A 308 -26.29 -11.26 -13.64
CA GLY A 308 -27.07 -12.32 -13.01
C GLY A 308 -27.52 -11.98 -11.59
N LEU A 309 -26.60 -11.49 -10.76
CA LEU A 309 -26.90 -11.04 -9.39
C LEU A 309 -27.87 -9.86 -9.37
N ARG A 310 -27.73 -8.88 -10.27
CA ARG A 310 -28.70 -7.77 -10.40
C ARG A 310 -30.09 -8.30 -10.75
N GLN A 311 -30.19 -9.29 -11.65
CA GLN A 311 -31.49 -9.88 -12.00
C GLN A 311 -32.09 -10.67 -10.83
N LEU A 312 -31.27 -11.44 -10.10
CA LEU A 312 -31.71 -12.17 -8.91
C LEU A 312 -32.24 -11.22 -7.84
N VAL A 313 -31.55 -10.10 -7.58
CA VAL A 313 -32.01 -9.05 -6.65
C VAL A 313 -33.36 -8.48 -7.08
N ARG A 314 -33.58 -8.24 -8.38
CA ARG A 314 -34.87 -7.75 -8.90
C ARG A 314 -35.99 -8.76 -8.64
N LEU A 315 -35.76 -10.05 -8.91
CA LEU A 315 -36.75 -11.11 -8.66
C LEU A 315 -37.05 -11.25 -7.16
N LYS A 316 -36.03 -11.28 -6.30
CA LYS A 316 -36.21 -11.36 -4.84
C LYS A 316 -36.93 -10.14 -4.27
N THR A 317 -36.68 -8.95 -4.82
CA THR A 317 -37.41 -7.74 -4.43
C THR A 317 -38.90 -7.85 -4.78
N ARG A 318 -39.24 -8.41 -5.96
CA ARG A 318 -40.63 -8.65 -6.37
C ARG A 318 -41.32 -9.69 -5.50
N GLU A 319 -40.66 -10.83 -5.21
CA GLU A 319 -41.18 -11.85 -4.30
C GLU A 319 -41.44 -11.27 -2.91
N LEU A 320 -40.48 -10.52 -2.36
CA LEU A 320 -40.61 -9.86 -1.07
C LEU A 320 -41.75 -8.84 -1.04
N ALA A 321 -41.96 -8.08 -2.13
CA ALA A 321 -43.11 -7.20 -2.26
C ALA A 321 -44.44 -7.98 -2.28
N ASN A 322 -44.49 -9.15 -2.93
CA ASN A 322 -45.66 -10.00 -2.93
C ASN A 322 -45.96 -10.58 -1.53
N VAL A 323 -44.94 -11.08 -0.84
CA VAL A 323 -45.06 -11.58 0.54
C VAL A 323 -45.55 -10.47 1.47
N LYS A 324 -45.01 -9.24 1.36
CA LYS A 324 -45.50 -8.09 2.12
C LYS A 324 -46.97 -7.79 1.85
N ARG A 325 -47.40 -7.84 0.59
CA ARG A 325 -48.82 -7.64 0.21
C ARG A 325 -49.72 -8.71 0.81
N LEU A 326 -49.32 -9.99 0.71
CA LEU A 326 -50.06 -11.11 1.29
C LEU A 326 -50.15 -11.00 2.82
N ALA A 327 -49.05 -10.65 3.49
CA ALA A 327 -49.05 -10.42 4.93
C ALA A 327 -50.00 -9.27 5.33
N ALA A 328 -50.01 -8.18 4.56
CA ALA A 328 -50.95 -7.06 4.78
C ALA A 328 -52.42 -7.51 4.60
N LEU A 329 -52.71 -8.33 3.59
CA LEU A 329 -54.05 -8.88 3.37
C LEU A 329 -54.47 -9.80 4.53
N VAL A 330 -53.59 -10.68 5.00
CA VAL A 330 -53.88 -11.55 6.16
C VAL A 330 -54.16 -10.71 7.41
N LEU A 331 -53.38 -9.66 7.66
CA LEU A 331 -53.63 -8.74 8.77
C LEU A 331 -54.98 -8.04 8.62
N GLN A 332 -55.31 -7.53 7.43
CA GLN A 332 -56.60 -6.92 7.17
C GLN A 332 -57.76 -7.91 7.42
N LYS A 333 -57.66 -9.13 6.87
CA LYS A 333 -58.68 -10.17 7.08
C LYS A 333 -58.80 -10.58 8.54
N ARG A 334 -57.70 -10.64 9.28
CA ARG A 334 -57.71 -10.85 10.73
C ARG A 334 -58.42 -9.71 11.44
N SER A 335 -58.12 -8.45 11.10
CA SER A 335 -58.81 -7.29 11.68
C SER A 335 -60.31 -7.27 11.35
N GLU A 336 -60.71 -7.64 10.12
CA GLU A 336 -62.11 -7.81 9.75
C GLU A 336 -62.80 -8.88 10.64
N VAL A 337 -62.14 -10.01 10.89
CA VAL A 337 -62.66 -11.06 11.79
C VAL A 337 -62.71 -10.59 13.25
N GLU A 338 -61.71 -9.86 13.73
CA GLU A 338 -61.68 -9.29 15.08
C GLU A 338 -62.84 -8.29 15.28
N ILE A 339 -63.06 -7.39 14.32
CA ILE A 339 -64.21 -6.46 14.34
C ILE A 339 -65.52 -7.24 14.33
N PHE A 340 -65.66 -8.22 13.44
CA PHE A 340 -66.85 -9.06 13.34
C PHE A 340 -67.19 -9.82 14.63
N LEU A 341 -66.16 -10.33 15.32
CA LEU A 341 -66.29 -10.98 16.62
C LEU A 341 -66.79 -9.99 17.68
N LEU A 342 -66.19 -8.80 17.73
CA LEU A 342 -66.61 -7.73 18.67
C LEU A 342 -68.05 -7.30 18.41
N GLU A 343 -68.44 -7.04 17.17
CA GLU A 343 -69.81 -6.69 16.79
C GLU A 343 -70.82 -7.79 17.18
N SER A 344 -70.44 -9.07 16.99
CA SER A 344 -71.29 -10.20 17.37
C SER A 344 -71.47 -10.30 18.89
N ILE A 345 -70.41 -10.03 19.67
CA ILE A 345 -70.46 -9.98 21.13
C ILE A 345 -71.31 -8.79 21.60
N GLU A 346 -71.12 -7.60 21.01
CA GLU A 346 -71.91 -6.40 21.30
C GLU A 346 -73.40 -6.61 20.99
N GLN A 347 -73.72 -7.25 19.86
CA GLN A 347 -75.09 -7.55 19.49
C GLN A 347 -75.76 -8.46 20.52
N VAL A 348 -75.07 -9.52 20.98
CA VAL A 348 -75.58 -10.39 22.04
C VAL A 348 -75.69 -9.66 23.37
N ARG A 349 -74.71 -8.81 23.73
CA ARG A 349 -74.79 -7.95 24.92
C ARG A 349 -76.00 -7.02 24.87
N ALA A 350 -76.29 -6.43 23.72
CA ALA A 350 -77.47 -5.58 23.51
C ALA A 350 -78.78 -6.37 23.62
N GLU A 351 -78.86 -7.57 23.06
CA GLU A 351 -80.04 -8.45 23.18
C GLU A 351 -80.26 -8.94 24.63
N ILE A 352 -79.20 -9.29 25.35
CA ILE A 352 -79.25 -9.63 26.78
C ILE A 352 -79.77 -8.42 27.57
N SER A 353 -79.20 -7.24 27.34
CA SER A 353 -79.63 -5.99 27.99
C SER A 353 -81.10 -5.66 27.68
N LEU A 354 -81.56 -5.89 26.45
CA LEU A 354 -82.95 -5.69 26.04
C LEU A 354 -83.90 -6.68 26.72
N ARG A 355 -83.53 -7.97 26.82
CA ARG A 355 -84.31 -8.98 27.57
C ARG A 355 -84.39 -8.67 29.06
N HIS A 356 -83.30 -8.18 29.66
CA HIS A 356 -83.32 -7.69 31.04
C HIS A 356 -84.21 -6.45 31.20
N ALA A 357 -84.14 -5.49 30.27
CA ALA A 357 -84.97 -4.29 30.28
C ALA A 357 -86.47 -4.60 30.04
N ASP A 358 -86.80 -5.57 29.19
CA ASP A 358 -88.18 -6.05 29.01
C ASP A 358 -88.70 -6.84 30.22
N GLY A 359 -87.79 -7.50 30.95
CA GLY A 359 -88.06 -8.04 32.29
C GLY A 359 -88.39 -6.94 33.31
N GLU A 360 -87.64 -5.83 33.32
CA GLU A 360 -87.88 -4.67 34.20
C GLU A 360 -89.11 -3.83 33.79
N ARG A 361 -89.41 -3.70 32.49
CA ARG A 361 -90.62 -3.02 31.97
C ARG A 361 -91.90 -3.80 32.26
N ARG A 362 -91.81 -5.11 32.51
CA ARG A 362 -92.94 -5.95 32.95
C ARG A 362 -93.17 -5.89 34.48
N LEU A 363 -92.24 -5.26 35.23
CA LEU A 363 -92.30 -5.08 36.69
C LEU A 363 -92.55 -3.63 37.13
N THR A 364 -92.71 -2.68 36.21
CA THR A 364 -92.90 -1.24 36.48
C THR A 364 -94.25 -0.71 35.97
N ARG A 365 -95.35 -1.39 36.37
CA ARG A 365 -96.74 -0.93 36.12
C ARG A 365 -97.63 -0.90 37.37
N GLY A 366 -97.07 -0.55 38.52
CA GLY A 366 -97.81 -0.32 39.76
C GLY A 366 -97.13 0.72 40.64
N SER A 367 -97.95 1.64 41.17
CA SER A 367 -97.67 2.60 42.25
C SER A 367 -97.21 4.01 41.85
N SER A 368 -98.24 4.87 41.77
CA SER A 368 -98.23 6.31 42.02
C SER A 368 -97.88 6.66 43.47
N HIS A 369 -97.20 7.78 43.73
CA HIS A 369 -97.77 9.04 44.29
C HIS A 369 -96.71 9.91 45.00
N GLY A 370 -96.76 11.23 44.73
CA GLY A 370 -96.33 12.34 45.62
C GLY A 370 -94.81 12.56 45.75
N GLY A 371 -94.27 13.77 45.75
CA GLY A 371 -94.81 15.12 45.74
C GLY A 371 -93.65 16.11 45.94
N SER A 372 -93.79 17.29 45.33
CA SER A 372 -93.17 18.59 45.66
C SER A 372 -91.70 18.67 46.13
N SER A 373 -90.88 19.48 45.44
CA SER A 373 -90.57 20.86 45.88
C SER A 373 -89.38 21.48 45.12
N GLN A 374 -89.69 22.58 44.43
CA GLN A 374 -88.93 23.85 44.30
C GLN A 374 -87.47 23.94 43.75
N ARG A 375 -87.40 24.72 42.65
CA ARG A 375 -86.52 25.90 42.35
C ARG A 375 -84.99 25.68 42.22
N LEU A 376 -84.42 25.76 41.00
CA LEU A 376 -83.80 26.96 40.31
C LEU A 376 -82.40 27.37 40.86
N PRO A 377 -81.52 28.12 40.14
CA PRO A 377 -81.06 28.05 38.73
C PRO A 377 -79.54 28.40 38.51
N SER A 378 -79.10 28.49 37.22
CA SER A 378 -78.03 29.40 36.70
C SER A 378 -76.55 28.93 36.87
N ILE A 379 -75.52 29.22 36.06
CA ILE A 379 -75.20 30.20 34.99
C ILE A 379 -73.87 29.78 34.28
N GLY A 380 -73.71 30.18 33.00
CA GLY A 380 -72.43 30.59 32.34
C GLY A 380 -71.52 29.47 31.81
N GLY A 381 -70.85 29.55 30.65
CA GLY A 381 -70.65 30.55 29.57
C GLY A 381 -69.76 29.89 28.47
N THR A 382 -69.97 30.13 27.16
CA THR A 382 -69.21 31.07 26.27
C THR A 382 -67.68 30.83 26.26
N VAL A 383 -66.88 30.65 25.18
CA VAL A 383 -66.98 30.75 23.70
C VAL A 383 -65.73 30.05 23.09
N ALA A 384 -65.83 29.63 21.80
CA ALA A 384 -64.78 29.54 20.75
C ALA A 384 -63.60 28.55 20.91
N SER A 385 -63.46 27.49 20.08
CA SER A 385 -63.07 27.46 18.64
C SER A 385 -61.59 27.81 18.48
N GLN A 386 -60.64 26.96 18.04
CA GLN A 386 -60.49 26.10 16.85
C GLN A 386 -59.29 25.15 17.14
N ALA A 387 -59.00 23.99 16.53
CA ALA A 387 -59.55 23.22 15.43
C ALA A 387 -59.18 21.72 15.62
N SER A 388 -60.18 20.87 15.46
CA SER A 388 -60.24 19.58 14.77
C SER A 388 -58.95 18.79 14.46
N ARG A 389 -58.80 17.58 15.04
CA ARG A 389 -59.03 16.30 14.31
C ARG A 389 -59.04 15.09 15.28
N VAL A 390 -60.26 14.65 15.60
CA VAL A 390 -60.74 13.31 16.00
C VAL A 390 -59.92 12.51 17.04
N VAL A 391 -60.21 12.77 18.32
CA VAL A 391 -59.97 11.83 19.43
C VAL A 391 -61.25 11.00 19.59
N PHE A 392 -61.16 9.69 19.33
CA PHE A 392 -62.21 8.74 19.70
C PHE A 392 -62.31 8.70 21.24
N LYS A 393 -63.37 9.29 21.77
CA LYS A 393 -63.82 9.07 23.15
C LYS A 393 -64.50 7.70 23.19
N SER A 394 -63.81 6.68 23.70
CA SER A 394 -64.48 5.48 24.18
C SER A 394 -65.11 5.80 25.54
N ASN A 395 -66.41 6.07 25.51
CA ASN A 395 -67.23 6.04 26.72
C ASN A 395 -67.10 4.65 27.36
N GLY A 396 -67.13 4.62 28.70
CA GLY A 396 -67.03 3.40 29.47
C GLY A 396 -68.07 2.37 29.03
N GLU A 397 -67.59 1.27 28.50
CA GLU A 397 -68.29 0.00 28.50
C GLU A 397 -67.46 -0.96 29.33
N GLU A 398 -68.09 -1.52 30.38
CA GLU A 398 -67.57 -2.67 31.10
C GLU A 398 -67.23 -3.76 30.07
N ALA A 399 -65.95 -4.10 29.97
CA ALA A 399 -65.49 -5.25 29.21
C ALA A 399 -66.00 -6.51 29.91
N VAL A 400 -67.16 -7.00 29.48
CA VAL A 400 -67.69 -8.30 29.89
C VAL A 400 -66.80 -9.37 29.27
N ASP A 401 -66.13 -10.15 30.11
CA ASP A 401 -65.21 -11.19 29.65
C ASP A 401 -66.04 -12.35 29.08
N LEU A 402 -65.55 -13.04 28.04
CA LEU A 402 -66.27 -14.17 27.41
C LEU A 402 -66.65 -15.27 28.41
N ARG A 403 -65.96 -15.30 29.55
CA ARG A 403 -66.15 -16.19 30.71
C ARG A 403 -67.40 -15.90 31.53
N ASP A 404 -68.01 -14.74 31.36
CA ASP A 404 -69.19 -14.30 32.13
C ASP A 404 -70.51 -14.62 31.42
N LEU A 405 -70.44 -15.03 30.15
CA LEU A 405 -71.58 -15.51 29.37
C LEU A 405 -71.95 -16.94 29.80
N SER A 406 -73.25 -17.24 29.91
CA SER A 406 -73.76 -18.59 30.11
C SER A 406 -73.50 -19.48 28.88
N TRP A 407 -73.56 -20.80 29.05
CA TRP A 407 -73.30 -21.75 27.95
C TRP A 407 -74.23 -21.59 26.75
N GLU A 408 -75.51 -21.26 26.99
CA GLU A 408 -76.50 -21.03 25.94
C GLU A 408 -76.20 -19.73 25.16
N GLU A 409 -75.74 -18.69 25.84
CA GLU A 409 -75.35 -17.42 25.22
C GLU A 409 -74.08 -17.57 24.37
N ARG A 410 -73.11 -18.35 24.84
CA ARG A 410 -71.91 -18.68 24.04
C ARG A 410 -72.26 -19.50 22.79
N GLU A 411 -73.19 -20.45 22.90
CA GLU A 411 -73.66 -21.22 21.75
C GLU A 411 -74.42 -20.34 20.73
N GLN A 412 -75.21 -19.37 21.21
CA GLN A 412 -75.88 -18.38 20.34
C GLN A 412 -74.89 -17.45 19.64
N VAL A 413 -73.89 -16.94 20.35
CA VAL A 413 -72.78 -16.17 19.76
C VAL A 413 -72.14 -16.96 18.62
N LEU A 414 -71.79 -18.23 18.87
CA LEU A 414 -71.20 -19.11 17.85
C LEU A 414 -72.13 -19.39 16.66
N ARG A 415 -73.44 -19.62 16.88
CA ARG A 415 -74.41 -19.81 15.79
C ARG A 415 -74.63 -18.54 14.97
N LEU A 416 -74.65 -17.37 15.60
CA LEU A 416 -74.75 -16.08 14.91
C LEU A 416 -73.49 -15.83 14.09
N LEU A 417 -72.32 -16.09 14.67
CA LEU A 417 -71.01 -16.04 14.01
C LEU A 417 -70.98 -16.95 12.77
N PHE A 418 -71.33 -18.23 12.91
CA PHE A 418 -71.34 -19.16 11.79
C PHE A 418 -72.36 -18.81 10.70
N SER A 419 -73.55 -18.33 11.08
CA SER A 419 -74.58 -17.95 10.10
C SER A 419 -74.16 -16.72 9.27
N LYS A 420 -73.55 -15.72 9.90
CA LYS A 420 -73.07 -14.51 9.21
C LYS A 420 -71.76 -14.75 8.46
N ILE A 421 -70.85 -15.60 8.94
CA ILE A 421 -69.64 -16.03 8.20
C ILE A 421 -70.04 -16.74 6.89
N ASN A 422 -71.03 -17.62 6.95
CA ASN A 422 -71.52 -18.35 5.77
C ASN A 422 -72.38 -17.50 4.81
N ALA A 423 -72.78 -16.28 5.19
CA ALA A 423 -73.50 -15.33 4.35
C ALA A 423 -72.57 -14.33 3.62
N SER A 424 -71.27 -14.33 3.94
CA SER A 424 -70.24 -13.53 3.26
C SER A 424 -69.78 -14.25 1.98
N PRO A 425 -69.86 -13.64 0.77
CA PRO A 425 -69.45 -14.31 -0.45
C PRO A 425 -67.94 -14.63 -0.45
N PRO A 426 -67.51 -15.78 -1.02
CA PRO A 426 -66.10 -16.12 -1.08
C PRO A 426 -65.34 -15.08 -1.94
N PRO A 427 -64.11 -14.70 -1.55
CA PRO A 427 -63.31 -13.77 -2.35
C PRO A 427 -62.96 -14.42 -3.69
N SER A 428 -63.24 -13.70 -4.78
CA SER A 428 -62.97 -14.08 -6.16
C SER A 428 -61.53 -14.55 -6.37
N GLU A 429 -61.37 -15.81 -6.78
CA GLU A 429 -60.18 -16.34 -7.45
C GLU A 429 -59.95 -15.56 -8.75
N SER A 430 -59.27 -14.42 -8.68
CA SER A 430 -58.85 -13.70 -9.89
C SER A 430 -57.61 -12.86 -9.64
N ALA A 431 -56.51 -13.52 -9.27
CA ALA A 431 -55.14 -13.00 -9.44
C ALA A 431 -54.05 -14.08 -9.29
N PHE A 432 -54.39 -15.36 -9.38
CA PHE A 432 -53.39 -16.42 -9.41
C PHE A 432 -52.91 -16.60 -10.85
N PHE A 433 -51.68 -16.18 -11.09
CA PHE A 433 -50.90 -16.17 -12.35
C PHE A 433 -51.07 -14.95 -13.28
N PRO A 434 -49.92 -14.32 -13.60
CA PRO A 434 -49.51 -14.29 -14.99
C PRO A 434 -48.08 -14.82 -15.20
N THR A 435 -48.00 -15.76 -16.14
CA THR A 435 -47.02 -15.88 -17.25
C THR A 435 -45.52 -15.90 -16.94
N GLN A 436 -44.96 -17.11 -17.02
CA GLN A 436 -43.95 -17.51 -18.01
C GLN A 436 -43.32 -16.35 -18.80
N ILE A 437 -42.04 -16.08 -18.55
CA ILE A 437 -41.15 -15.34 -19.45
C ILE A 437 -39.86 -16.14 -19.56
N ASP A 438 -39.79 -16.85 -20.70
CA ASP A 438 -38.66 -17.04 -21.60
C ASP A 438 -37.25 -17.15 -21.03
N ALA A 439 -36.71 -18.36 -21.22
CA ALA A 439 -35.31 -18.59 -21.48
C ALA A 439 -34.96 -18.00 -22.86
N ASP A 440 -34.00 -17.07 -22.89
CA ASP A 440 -32.96 -16.96 -23.93
C ASP A 440 -32.04 -15.76 -23.64
N ALA A 441 -30.74 -15.99 -23.90
CA ALA A 441 -29.57 -15.08 -23.84
C ALA A 441 -28.95 -14.76 -22.47
#